data_AF-A0A843BB53-F1
#
_entry.id   AF-A0A843BB53-F1
#
_cell.length_a   1.000
_cell.length_b   1.000
_cell.length_c   1.000
_cell.angle_alpha   90.00
_cell.angle_beta   90.00
_cell.angle_gamma   90.00
#
_symmetry.space_group_name_H-M   'P 1'
#
loop_
_entity.id
_entity.type
_entity.pdbx_description
1 polymer ?
#
loop_
_entity_poly.entity_id
_entity_poly.type
_entity_poly.pdbx_seq_one_letter_code
_entity_poly.pdbx_strand_id
1 'polypeptide(L)'
;MPMREVPDQGLQPMRPAHAGRPDWAALALQYERVRAHTQRLAAPLSAEDACVQSMPDASPAKWHLAHSSWFFETFVLSVHQQGYSPFDVSFRMLFNSYYQQVGARHPRAQRGLLTRPPLAYVMAYRAAVDAQMLALMTGMNARSTVEQAAVAQLIALGLQHEQQHQELLLTDVKHLLSCHPLWPAYASDGLVNASLERAAADLAWQSIEAGVYAIGHGGSGFAFDNEMPRHSVYVQAAQIALRPVSNGEYLRFVLEGGYSQPQWWLSEGWDWCQAQQLSHPWYWRALENSAGAVGWQEFSLHGAVALHVQRPVCHLSYFEADAYARWAGARLPTEMEWEVAMGVYGWPELLLGANPSLHPEPMTGDPGPAIGRVWEWTQSSYAAYPGFRVAEGAVGEYNGKFMVNQYVLRGGSCLTPAGHARLSYRNFFPATARWQMTGLRLARDA
;
A
#
# COMPACT_ATOMS: atom_id res chain seq x y z
N MET A 1 6.71 34.39 -21.70
CA MET A 1 7.67 33.45 -22.34
C MET A 1 6.86 32.35 -23.00
N PRO A 2 7.04 32.07 -24.30
CA PRO A 2 6.28 31.02 -24.97
C PRO A 2 6.72 29.66 -24.42
N MET A 3 5.76 28.81 -24.06
CA MET A 3 6.01 27.42 -23.68
C MET A 3 6.65 26.72 -24.87
N ARG A 4 7.88 26.22 -24.70
CA ARG A 4 8.49 25.30 -25.66
C ARG A 4 7.69 24.01 -25.61
N GLU A 5 7.11 23.61 -26.75
CA GLU A 5 6.59 22.27 -26.96
C GLU A 5 7.73 21.27 -26.72
N VAL A 6 7.55 20.39 -25.74
CA VAL A 6 8.40 19.22 -25.55
C VAL A 6 7.88 18.16 -26.53
N PRO A 7 8.74 17.60 -27.42
CA PRO A 7 8.29 16.58 -28.36
C PRO A 7 7.76 15.36 -27.59
N ASP A 8 6.60 14.86 -28.00
CA ASP A 8 6.02 13.60 -27.55
C ASP A 8 6.96 12.46 -27.98
N GLN A 9 7.88 12.06 -27.09
CA GLN A 9 8.72 10.90 -27.31
C GLN A 9 7.83 9.67 -27.13
N GLY A 10 7.30 9.18 -28.26
CA GLY A 10 6.35 8.07 -28.29
C GLY A 10 6.78 6.90 -27.40
N LEU A 11 5.82 6.39 -26.63
CA LEU A 11 5.95 5.21 -25.77
C LEU A 11 6.53 4.05 -26.58
N GLN A 12 7.81 3.69 -26.35
CA GLN A 12 8.41 2.54 -27.01
C GLN A 12 8.00 1.23 -26.31
N PRO A 13 7.75 0.14 -27.06
CA PRO A 13 7.38 -1.15 -26.47
C PRO A 13 8.56 -1.77 -25.71
N MET A 14 8.28 -2.32 -24.51
CA MET A 14 9.25 -3.07 -23.71
C MET A 14 9.77 -4.32 -24.45
N ARG A 15 11.06 -4.64 -24.31
CA ARG A 15 11.64 -5.91 -24.79
C ARG A 15 11.46 -7.01 -23.74
N PRO A 16 10.72 -8.10 -24.01
CA PRO A 16 10.52 -9.16 -23.04
C PRO A 16 11.72 -10.14 -23.01
N ALA A 17 12.03 -10.64 -21.81
CA ALA A 17 12.78 -11.89 -21.64
C ALA A 17 11.87 -13.08 -22.02
N HIS A 18 12.42 -14.09 -22.70
CA HIS A 18 11.68 -15.24 -23.23
C HIS A 18 10.74 -15.90 -22.20
N ALA A 19 9.45 -15.66 -22.35
CA ALA A 19 8.38 -16.39 -21.66
C ALA A 19 7.47 -17.05 -22.71
N GLY A 20 6.86 -18.18 -22.35
CA GLY A 20 5.89 -18.88 -23.20
C GLY A 20 4.69 -18.01 -23.58
N ARG A 21 3.82 -18.51 -24.46
CA ARG A 21 2.61 -17.78 -24.86
C ARG A 21 1.74 -17.50 -23.61
N PRO A 22 1.28 -16.26 -23.39
CA PRO A 22 0.39 -15.93 -22.28
C PRO A 22 -0.92 -16.73 -22.36
N ASP A 23 -1.45 -17.13 -21.20
CA ASP A 23 -2.83 -17.60 -21.10
C ASP A 23 -3.77 -16.37 -21.05
N TRP A 24 -4.23 -15.96 -22.23
CA TRP A 24 -5.10 -14.80 -22.38
C TRP A 24 -6.46 -14.96 -21.69
N ALA A 25 -6.97 -16.19 -21.57
CA ALA A 25 -8.24 -16.43 -20.89
C ALA A 25 -8.08 -16.25 -19.37
N ALA A 26 -7.02 -16.81 -18.79
CA ALA A 26 -6.70 -16.60 -17.37
C ALA A 26 -6.42 -15.12 -17.05
N LEU A 27 -5.70 -14.42 -17.93
CA LEU A 27 -5.40 -13.00 -17.77
C LEU A 27 -6.65 -12.12 -17.85
N ALA A 28 -7.58 -12.44 -18.77
CA ALA A 28 -8.87 -11.74 -18.86
C ALA A 28 -9.72 -11.93 -17.59
N LEU A 29 -9.81 -13.16 -17.07
CA LEU A 29 -10.52 -13.43 -15.80
C LEU A 29 -9.86 -12.72 -14.61
N GLN A 30 -8.53 -12.64 -14.58
CA GLN A 30 -7.82 -11.85 -13.57
C GLN A 30 -8.11 -10.36 -13.71
N TYR A 31 -8.13 -9.83 -14.94
CA TYR A 31 -8.49 -8.45 -15.24
C TYR A 31 -9.88 -8.12 -14.70
N GLU A 32 -10.91 -8.86 -15.11
CA GLU A 32 -12.28 -8.64 -14.67
C GLU A 32 -12.41 -8.66 -13.14
N ARG A 33 -11.77 -9.65 -12.49
CA ARG A 33 -11.79 -9.78 -11.02
C ARG A 33 -11.17 -8.59 -10.30
N VAL A 34 -10.01 -8.11 -10.76
CA VAL A 34 -9.32 -6.94 -10.17
C VAL A 34 -10.17 -5.68 -10.41
N ARG A 35 -10.65 -5.47 -11.63
CA ARG A 35 -11.46 -4.30 -12.00
C ARG A 35 -12.78 -4.24 -11.22
N ALA A 36 -13.44 -5.38 -11.06
CA ALA A 36 -14.66 -5.51 -10.28
C ALA A 36 -14.42 -5.28 -8.78
N HIS A 37 -13.25 -5.65 -8.25
CA HIS A 37 -12.91 -5.39 -6.85
C HIS A 37 -12.86 -3.88 -6.56
N THR A 38 -12.18 -3.10 -7.41
CA THR A 38 -12.16 -1.63 -7.30
C THR A 38 -13.57 -1.03 -7.32
N GLN A 39 -14.46 -1.55 -8.18
CA GLN A 39 -15.86 -1.10 -8.22
C GLN A 39 -16.61 -1.42 -6.91
N ARG A 40 -16.40 -2.61 -6.33
CA ARG A 40 -16.99 -2.97 -5.01
C ARG A 40 -16.50 -2.06 -3.89
N LEU A 41 -15.22 -1.68 -3.89
CA LEU A 41 -14.67 -0.76 -2.90
C LEU A 41 -15.21 0.68 -3.04
N ALA A 42 -15.59 1.09 -4.25
CA ALA A 42 -16.18 2.41 -4.47
C ALA A 42 -17.70 2.45 -4.25
N ALA A 43 -18.38 1.29 -4.28
CA ALA A 43 -19.85 1.21 -4.26
C ALA A 43 -20.53 1.87 -3.04
N PRO A 44 -19.96 1.83 -1.81
CA PRO A 44 -20.58 2.50 -0.66
C PRO A 44 -20.49 4.04 -0.68
N LEU A 45 -19.67 4.62 -1.56
CA LEU A 45 -19.37 6.04 -1.56
C LEU A 45 -20.41 6.84 -2.34
N SER A 46 -20.79 7.99 -1.79
CA SER A 46 -21.57 8.99 -2.53
C SER A 46 -20.72 9.70 -3.59
N ALA A 47 -21.36 10.49 -4.45
CA ALA A 47 -20.63 11.32 -5.42
C ALA A 47 -19.78 12.40 -4.71
N GLU A 48 -20.27 12.87 -3.57
CA GLU A 48 -19.63 13.82 -2.68
C GLU A 48 -18.36 13.20 -2.07
N ASP A 49 -18.46 12.01 -1.47
CA ASP A 49 -17.32 11.28 -0.89
C ASP A 49 -16.26 11.01 -1.96
N ALA A 50 -16.69 10.62 -3.16
CA ALA A 50 -15.78 10.29 -4.24
C ALA A 50 -15.03 11.51 -4.83
N CYS A 51 -15.42 12.74 -4.51
CA CYS A 51 -14.87 13.97 -5.08
C CYS A 51 -13.83 14.67 -4.19
N VAL A 52 -13.90 14.49 -2.87
CA VAL A 52 -13.11 15.28 -1.92
C VAL A 52 -11.68 14.74 -1.78
N GLN A 53 -10.72 15.65 -1.58
CA GLN A 53 -9.35 15.36 -1.20
C GLN A 53 -9.11 15.90 0.22
N SER A 54 -8.92 15.00 1.19
CA SER A 54 -8.83 15.35 2.60
C SER A 54 -7.43 15.82 3.04
N MET A 55 -6.39 15.53 2.24
CA MET A 55 -5.04 16.05 2.42
C MET A 55 -4.23 15.93 1.11
N PRO A 56 -3.08 16.64 0.95
CA PRO A 56 -2.28 16.59 -0.27
C PRO A 56 -1.78 15.21 -0.68
N ASP A 57 -1.60 14.32 0.29
CA ASP A 57 -1.16 12.94 0.03
C ASP A 57 -2.27 12.00 -0.44
N ALA A 58 -3.52 12.26 0.00
CA ALA A 58 -4.69 11.51 -0.43
C ALA A 58 -5.13 11.93 -1.84
N SER A 59 -5.88 11.08 -2.52
CA SER A 59 -6.58 11.40 -3.77
C SER A 59 -8.07 11.09 -3.66
N PRO A 60 -8.95 11.83 -4.37
CA PRO A 60 -10.37 11.51 -4.42
C PRO A 60 -10.62 10.08 -4.94
N ALA A 61 -11.62 9.38 -4.42
CA ALA A 61 -11.93 8.01 -4.87
C ALA A 61 -12.22 7.96 -6.40
N LYS A 62 -12.87 8.99 -6.95
CA LYS A 62 -13.09 9.09 -8.41
C LYS A 62 -11.79 9.27 -9.20
N TRP A 63 -10.76 9.87 -8.60
CA TRP A 63 -9.45 9.96 -9.23
C TRP A 63 -8.77 8.59 -9.28
N HIS A 64 -8.84 7.77 -8.22
CA HIS A 64 -8.33 6.38 -8.24
C HIS A 64 -9.03 5.51 -9.29
N LEU A 65 -10.36 5.63 -9.37
CA LEU A 65 -11.19 4.94 -10.36
C LEU A 65 -10.79 5.29 -11.80
N ALA A 66 -10.55 6.57 -12.08
CA ALA A 66 -10.13 7.01 -13.40
C ALA A 66 -8.66 6.71 -13.68
N HIS A 67 -7.77 6.90 -12.71
CA HIS A 67 -6.33 6.73 -12.87
C HIS A 67 -5.93 5.29 -13.18
N SER A 68 -6.57 4.31 -12.53
CA SER A 68 -6.33 2.90 -12.87
C SER A 68 -6.77 2.55 -14.30
N SER A 69 -7.86 3.14 -14.81
CA SER A 69 -8.22 3.03 -16.23
C SER A 69 -7.25 3.73 -17.15
N TRP A 70 -6.80 4.93 -16.77
CA TRP A 70 -5.82 5.73 -17.50
C TRP A 70 -4.52 4.97 -17.72
N PHE A 71 -4.09 4.16 -16.75
CA PHE A 71 -2.93 3.29 -16.91
C PHE A 71 -3.11 2.35 -18.12
N PHE A 72 -4.23 1.62 -18.18
CA PHE A 72 -4.52 0.70 -19.28
C PHE A 72 -4.73 1.43 -20.62
N GLU A 73 -5.48 2.54 -20.61
CA GLU A 73 -5.68 3.35 -21.82
C GLU A 73 -4.36 3.88 -22.38
N THR A 74 -3.48 4.38 -21.52
CA THR A 74 -2.22 5.02 -21.91
C THR A 74 -1.16 4.03 -22.34
N PHE A 75 -0.88 3.02 -21.51
CA PHE A 75 0.25 2.12 -21.73
C PHE A 75 -0.10 0.87 -22.53
N VAL A 76 -1.38 0.49 -22.60
CA VAL A 76 -1.81 -0.72 -23.31
C VAL A 76 -2.60 -0.37 -24.55
N LEU A 77 -3.77 0.25 -24.41
CA LEU A 77 -4.70 0.46 -25.54
C LEU A 77 -4.11 1.41 -26.59
N SER A 78 -3.63 2.60 -26.17
CA SER A 78 -3.09 3.62 -27.08
C SER A 78 -1.85 3.16 -27.86
N VAL A 79 -1.14 2.14 -27.37
CA VAL A 79 0.09 1.64 -27.98
C VAL A 79 -0.17 0.40 -28.85
N HIS A 80 -1.05 -0.50 -28.40
CA HIS A 80 -1.17 -1.84 -28.97
C HIS A 80 -2.49 -2.10 -29.72
N GLN A 81 -3.55 -1.32 -29.45
CA GLN A 81 -4.80 -1.43 -30.19
C GLN A 81 -4.77 -0.55 -31.45
N GLN A 82 -4.85 -1.18 -32.63
CA GLN A 82 -4.86 -0.45 -33.90
C GLN A 82 -6.10 0.44 -34.02
N GLY A 83 -5.89 1.70 -34.40
CA GLY A 83 -6.96 2.67 -34.59
C GLY A 83 -7.66 3.09 -33.29
N TYR A 84 -7.01 2.92 -32.13
CA TYR A 84 -7.59 3.32 -30.85
C TYR A 84 -7.79 4.83 -30.75
N SER A 85 -8.98 5.23 -30.32
CA SER A 85 -9.32 6.61 -29.97
C SER A 85 -9.51 6.70 -28.45
N PRO A 86 -8.85 7.66 -27.77
CA PRO A 86 -9.06 7.88 -26.33
C PRO A 86 -10.53 8.19 -26.02
N PHE A 87 -10.99 7.78 -24.84
CA PHE A 87 -12.34 8.06 -24.36
C PHE A 87 -12.62 9.57 -24.25
N ASP A 88 -11.66 10.30 -23.67
CA ASP A 88 -11.62 11.76 -23.60
C ASP A 88 -10.16 12.21 -23.60
N VAL A 89 -9.77 13.04 -24.55
CA VAL A 89 -8.37 13.48 -24.71
C VAL A 89 -7.83 14.24 -23.48
N SER A 90 -8.71 14.88 -22.70
CA SER A 90 -8.32 15.60 -21.49
C SER A 90 -7.89 14.66 -20.36
N PHE A 91 -8.36 13.40 -20.36
CA PHE A 91 -8.08 12.43 -19.31
C PHE A 91 -6.60 12.04 -19.25
N ARG A 92 -5.89 12.12 -20.39
CA ARG A 92 -4.45 11.91 -20.45
C ARG A 92 -3.69 12.81 -19.47
N MET A 93 -4.10 14.07 -19.32
CA MET A 93 -3.49 15.03 -18.40
C MET A 93 -4.10 14.96 -16.99
N LEU A 94 -5.43 14.87 -16.87
CA LEU A 94 -6.13 14.89 -15.58
C LEU A 94 -5.76 13.69 -14.68
N PHE A 95 -5.53 12.53 -15.29
CA PHE A 95 -5.28 11.29 -14.57
C PHE A 95 -3.85 10.78 -14.71
N ASN A 96 -2.92 11.55 -15.28
CA ASN A 96 -1.49 11.27 -15.14
C ASN A 96 -1.07 11.48 -13.68
N SER A 97 -0.49 10.45 -13.06
CA SER A 97 -0.01 10.52 -11.68
C SER A 97 1.27 11.33 -11.58
N TYR A 98 2.34 10.88 -12.24
CA TYR A 98 3.69 11.41 -12.11
C TYR A 98 4.59 11.13 -13.32
N TYR A 99 4.07 10.56 -14.41
CA TYR A 99 4.87 10.15 -15.57
C TYR A 99 5.23 11.36 -16.42
N GLN A 100 6.47 11.84 -16.27
CA GLN A 100 6.93 13.05 -16.98
C GLN A 100 7.09 12.79 -18.47
N GLN A 101 7.54 11.60 -18.85
CA GLN A 101 7.61 11.18 -20.25
C GLN A 101 6.25 11.11 -20.96
N VAL A 102 5.14 10.97 -20.22
CA VAL A 102 3.78 10.94 -20.81
C VAL A 102 3.26 12.35 -21.10
N GLY A 103 3.69 13.35 -20.32
CA GLY A 103 3.33 14.76 -20.52
C GLY A 103 2.84 15.46 -19.25
N ALA A 104 2.15 16.59 -19.44
CA ALA A 104 1.62 17.40 -18.36
C ALA A 104 0.67 16.63 -17.44
N ARG A 105 0.52 17.12 -16.20
CA ARG A 105 -0.41 16.56 -15.21
C ARG A 105 -1.08 17.65 -14.40
N HIS A 106 -2.30 17.36 -13.93
CA HIS A 106 -2.95 18.19 -12.92
C HIS A 106 -2.18 18.09 -11.58
N PRO A 107 -1.95 19.20 -10.84
CA PRO A 107 -1.21 19.15 -9.58
C PRO A 107 -1.84 18.20 -8.56
N ARG A 108 -1.03 17.31 -7.97
CA ARG A 108 -1.48 16.28 -7.02
C ARG A 108 -2.31 16.85 -5.86
N ALA A 109 -1.84 17.94 -5.25
CA ALA A 109 -2.50 18.58 -4.11
C ALA A 109 -3.83 19.29 -4.46
N GLN A 110 -4.18 19.35 -5.76
CA GLN A 110 -5.37 20.03 -6.25
C GLN A 110 -6.35 19.05 -6.93
N ARG A 111 -6.15 17.74 -6.83
CA ARG A 111 -7.05 16.74 -7.43
C ARG A 111 -8.49 16.88 -6.92
N GLY A 112 -8.67 17.24 -5.64
CA GLY A 112 -9.98 17.49 -5.04
C GLY A 112 -10.73 18.73 -5.57
N LEU A 113 -10.06 19.61 -6.34
CA LEU A 113 -10.71 20.77 -6.97
C LEU A 113 -11.44 20.41 -8.27
N LEU A 114 -11.20 19.20 -8.81
CA LEU A 114 -11.79 18.75 -10.07
C LEU A 114 -13.20 18.21 -9.85
N THR A 115 -14.21 19.08 -9.87
CA THR A 115 -15.63 18.66 -9.82
C THR A 115 -16.08 17.92 -11.08
N ARG A 116 -15.38 18.14 -12.21
CA ARG A 116 -15.53 17.38 -13.46
C ARG A 116 -14.24 16.61 -13.77
N PRO A 117 -14.33 15.41 -14.36
CA PRO A 117 -15.56 14.70 -14.73
C PRO A 117 -16.37 14.21 -13.51
N PRO A 118 -17.71 14.11 -13.63
CA PRO A 118 -18.56 13.55 -12.57
C PRO A 118 -18.32 12.04 -12.41
N LEU A 119 -18.62 11.50 -11.24
CA LEU A 119 -18.39 10.08 -10.92
C LEU A 119 -19.00 9.14 -11.97
N ALA A 120 -20.23 9.39 -12.41
CA ALA A 120 -20.90 8.58 -13.43
C ALA A 120 -20.12 8.54 -14.77
N TYR A 121 -19.48 9.65 -15.18
CA TYR A 121 -18.68 9.70 -16.40
C TYR A 121 -17.34 8.97 -16.23
N VAL A 122 -16.76 9.01 -15.03
CA VAL A 122 -15.60 8.15 -14.67
C VAL A 122 -15.97 6.67 -14.72
N MET A 123 -17.16 6.29 -14.26
CA MET A 123 -17.63 4.90 -14.35
C MET A 123 -17.87 4.47 -15.80
N ALA A 124 -18.42 5.35 -16.65
CA ALA A 124 -18.54 5.10 -18.09
C ALA A 124 -17.16 4.93 -18.75
N TYR A 125 -16.18 5.74 -18.36
CA TYR A 125 -14.80 5.60 -18.82
C TYR A 125 -14.19 4.25 -18.43
N ARG A 126 -14.36 3.81 -17.18
CA ARG A 126 -13.93 2.47 -16.74
C ARG A 126 -14.53 1.39 -17.62
N ALA A 127 -15.85 1.39 -17.83
CA ALA A 127 -16.53 0.38 -18.64
C ALA A 127 -16.05 0.36 -20.09
N ALA A 128 -15.80 1.54 -20.69
CA ALA A 128 -15.28 1.64 -22.05
C ALA A 128 -13.85 1.07 -22.18
N VAL A 129 -12.97 1.39 -21.23
CA VAL A 129 -11.61 0.82 -21.18
C VAL A 129 -11.66 -0.68 -20.96
N ASP A 130 -12.53 -1.16 -20.06
CA ASP A 130 -12.67 -2.59 -19.76
C ASP A 130 -13.08 -3.37 -21.03
N ALA A 131 -14.08 -2.89 -21.77
CA ALA A 131 -14.52 -3.51 -23.02
C ALA A 131 -13.40 -3.59 -24.07
N GLN A 132 -12.62 -2.51 -24.22
CA GLN A 132 -11.53 -2.44 -25.18
C GLN A 132 -10.34 -3.34 -24.77
N MET A 133 -10.05 -3.45 -23.48
CA MET A 133 -9.01 -4.35 -22.96
C MET A 133 -9.36 -5.82 -23.23
N LEU A 134 -10.61 -6.22 -22.99
CA LEU A 134 -11.07 -7.60 -23.27
C LEU A 134 -11.04 -7.90 -24.78
N ALA A 135 -11.44 -6.93 -25.62
CA ALA A 135 -11.35 -7.05 -27.07
C ALA A 135 -9.88 -7.18 -27.53
N LEU A 136 -8.96 -6.39 -26.97
CA LEU A 136 -7.53 -6.48 -27.25
C LEU A 136 -7.00 -7.87 -26.90
N MET A 137 -7.24 -8.36 -25.68
CA MET A 137 -6.75 -9.68 -25.22
C MET A 137 -7.25 -10.82 -26.12
N THR A 138 -8.50 -10.76 -26.58
CA THR A 138 -9.07 -11.74 -27.52
C THR A 138 -8.31 -11.76 -28.85
N GLY A 139 -7.90 -10.58 -29.35
CA GLY A 139 -7.16 -10.42 -30.60
C GLY A 139 -5.66 -10.75 -30.53
N MET A 140 -5.09 -10.90 -29.33
CA MET A 140 -3.64 -11.08 -29.15
C MET A 140 -3.09 -12.39 -29.70
N ASN A 141 -3.91 -13.44 -29.81
CA ASN A 141 -3.49 -14.74 -30.35
C ASN A 141 -2.97 -14.68 -31.79
N ALA A 142 -3.40 -13.67 -32.56
CA ALA A 142 -2.95 -13.44 -33.94
C ALA A 142 -1.62 -12.66 -34.04
N ARG A 143 -1.10 -12.15 -32.92
CA ARG A 143 0.12 -11.31 -32.85
C ARG A 143 1.37 -12.16 -32.64
N SER A 144 2.54 -11.55 -32.84
CA SER A 144 3.83 -12.22 -32.58
C SER A 144 3.98 -12.61 -31.11
N THR A 145 4.74 -13.68 -30.81
CA THR A 145 4.97 -14.12 -29.42
C THR A 145 5.66 -13.07 -28.56
N VAL A 146 6.54 -12.25 -29.17
CA VAL A 146 7.23 -11.14 -28.50
C VAL A 146 6.23 -10.05 -28.10
N GLU A 147 5.36 -9.64 -29.02
CA GLU A 147 4.32 -8.64 -28.74
C GLU A 147 3.33 -9.15 -27.68
N GLN A 148 2.95 -10.43 -27.78
CA GLN A 148 2.10 -11.08 -26.77
C GLN A 148 2.72 -11.01 -25.37
N ALA A 149 3.99 -11.38 -25.23
CA ALA A 149 4.67 -11.34 -23.94
C ALA A 149 4.79 -9.92 -23.37
N ALA A 150 5.14 -8.93 -24.21
CA ALA A 150 5.26 -7.54 -23.79
C ALA A 150 3.91 -6.95 -23.31
N VAL A 151 2.82 -7.19 -24.06
CA VAL A 151 1.48 -6.73 -23.69
C VAL A 151 0.99 -7.42 -22.42
N ALA A 152 1.21 -8.73 -22.27
CA ALA A 152 0.83 -9.46 -21.06
C ALA A 152 1.57 -8.94 -19.82
N GLN A 153 2.86 -8.59 -19.94
CA GLN A 153 3.63 -7.97 -18.85
C GLN A 153 3.09 -6.60 -18.45
N LEU A 154 2.73 -5.74 -19.43
CA LEU A 154 2.13 -4.44 -19.16
C LEU A 154 0.74 -4.56 -18.51
N ILE A 155 -0.08 -5.52 -18.94
CA ILE A 155 -1.37 -5.81 -18.31
C ILE A 155 -1.15 -6.27 -16.87
N ALA A 156 -0.23 -7.20 -16.64
CA ALA A 156 0.09 -7.69 -15.29
C ALA A 156 0.56 -6.54 -14.37
N LEU A 157 1.41 -5.64 -14.88
CA LEU A 157 1.81 -4.43 -14.16
C LEU A 157 0.61 -3.53 -13.86
N GLY A 158 -0.27 -3.28 -14.83
CA GLY A 158 -1.46 -2.47 -14.66
C GLY A 158 -2.43 -3.04 -13.62
N LEU A 159 -2.55 -4.36 -13.53
CA LEU A 159 -3.35 -5.04 -12.52
C LEU A 159 -2.75 -4.87 -11.12
N GLN A 160 -1.44 -5.00 -10.98
CA GLN A 160 -0.75 -4.81 -9.71
C GLN A 160 -0.76 -3.34 -9.28
N HIS A 161 -0.65 -2.42 -10.24
CA HIS A 161 -0.86 -0.98 -10.03
C HIS A 161 -2.28 -0.67 -9.54
N GLU A 162 -3.32 -1.27 -10.13
CA GLU A 162 -4.68 -1.08 -9.64
C GLU A 162 -4.88 -1.66 -8.24
N GLN A 163 -4.23 -2.78 -7.89
CA GLN A 163 -4.26 -3.33 -6.54
C GLN A 163 -3.59 -2.40 -5.50
N GLN A 164 -2.51 -1.71 -5.85
CA GLN A 164 -1.97 -0.63 -4.99
C GLN A 164 -3.02 0.48 -4.80
N HIS A 165 -3.73 0.84 -5.88
CA HIS A 165 -4.79 1.85 -5.81
C HIS A 165 -6.05 1.40 -5.07
N GLN A 166 -6.30 0.09 -4.94
CA GLN A 166 -7.38 -0.44 -4.10
C GLN A 166 -7.09 -0.21 -2.61
N GLU A 167 -5.85 -0.46 -2.19
CA GLU A 167 -5.43 -0.16 -0.82
C GLU A 167 -5.43 1.36 -0.56
N LEU A 168 -4.89 2.16 -1.49
CA LEU A 168 -4.90 3.62 -1.37
C LEU A 168 -6.31 4.20 -1.30
N LEU A 169 -7.26 3.69 -2.10
CA LEU A 169 -8.66 4.12 -2.06
C LEU A 169 -9.21 3.97 -0.65
N LEU A 170 -8.96 2.84 0.01
CA LEU A 170 -9.44 2.58 1.37
C LEU A 170 -8.75 3.47 2.41
N THR A 171 -7.43 3.68 2.32
CA THR A 171 -6.72 4.57 3.25
C THR A 171 -7.14 6.03 3.10
N ASP A 172 -7.39 6.46 1.86
CA ASP A 172 -7.76 7.84 1.54
C ASP A 172 -9.22 8.14 1.93
N VAL A 173 -10.12 7.18 1.70
CA VAL A 173 -11.50 7.22 2.21
C VAL A 173 -11.53 7.21 3.73
N LYS A 174 -10.74 6.35 4.39
CA LYS A 174 -10.64 6.33 5.86
C LYS A 174 -10.20 7.70 6.39
N HIS A 175 -9.17 8.31 5.80
CA HIS A 175 -8.75 9.65 6.21
C HIS A 175 -9.87 10.68 6.00
N LEU A 176 -10.52 10.70 4.83
CA LEU A 176 -11.64 11.59 4.54
C LEU A 176 -12.76 11.51 5.59
N LEU A 177 -13.24 10.29 5.88
CA LEU A 177 -14.34 10.09 6.82
C LEU A 177 -13.94 10.41 8.26
N SER A 178 -12.66 10.22 8.62
CA SER A 178 -12.14 10.58 9.95
C SER A 178 -12.17 12.10 10.22
N CYS A 179 -12.10 12.92 9.17
CA CYS A 179 -12.19 14.38 9.26
C CYS A 179 -13.61 14.86 9.60
N HIS A 180 -14.63 14.04 9.33
CA HIS A 180 -16.00 14.39 9.68
C HIS A 180 -16.21 14.19 11.20
N PRO A 181 -16.76 15.17 11.93
CA PRO A 181 -16.84 15.13 13.40
C PRO A 181 -17.66 13.96 13.95
N LEU A 182 -18.62 13.47 13.15
CA LEU A 182 -19.47 12.33 13.51
C LEU A 182 -18.84 10.95 13.23
N TRP A 183 -17.63 10.86 12.66
CA TRP A 183 -16.97 9.59 12.33
C TRP A 183 -17.90 8.60 11.60
N PRO A 184 -18.44 8.99 10.42
CA PRO A 184 -19.29 8.13 9.62
C PRO A 184 -18.55 6.86 9.19
N ALA A 185 -19.26 5.73 9.23
CA ALA A 185 -18.74 4.45 8.77
C ALA A 185 -18.76 4.37 7.24
N TYR A 186 -17.71 3.78 6.65
CA TYR A 186 -17.70 3.35 5.25
C TYR A 186 -18.49 2.05 5.06
N ALA A 187 -18.32 1.11 5.98
CA ALA A 187 -19.00 -0.19 5.98
C ALA A 187 -19.86 -0.34 7.24
N SER A 188 -21.11 -0.79 7.08
CA SER A 188 -22.11 -0.81 8.15
C SER A 188 -22.18 -2.14 8.91
N ASP A 189 -21.52 -3.19 8.43
CA ASP A 189 -21.29 -4.41 9.16
C ASP A 189 -20.34 -4.11 10.33
N GLY A 190 -20.77 -4.29 11.57
CA GLY A 190 -19.92 -3.99 12.72
C GLY A 190 -18.68 -4.89 12.79
N LEU A 191 -17.61 -4.39 13.43
CA LEU A 191 -16.46 -5.23 13.77
C LEU A 191 -16.85 -6.27 14.81
N VAL A 192 -16.44 -7.53 14.61
CA VAL A 192 -16.63 -8.58 15.61
C VAL A 192 -15.75 -8.27 16.83
N ASN A 193 -16.39 -7.91 17.94
CA ASN A 193 -15.74 -7.75 19.22
C ASN A 193 -15.69 -9.12 19.92
N ALA A 194 -14.62 -9.87 19.70
CA ALA A 194 -14.27 -10.97 20.61
C ALA A 194 -13.97 -10.38 22.01
N SER A 195 -14.20 -11.15 23.07
CA SER A 195 -14.18 -10.66 24.45
C SER A 195 -12.87 -9.95 24.83
N LEU A 196 -13.01 -8.80 25.50
CA LEU A 196 -11.94 -7.90 25.97
C LEU A 196 -11.05 -8.50 27.07
N GLU A 197 -11.24 -9.77 27.45
CA GLU A 197 -10.82 -10.29 28.75
C GLU A 197 -9.46 -10.99 28.78
N ARG A 198 -8.74 -11.10 27.65
CA ARG A 198 -7.41 -11.71 27.63
C ARG A 198 -6.35 -10.71 27.19
N ALA A 199 -5.26 -10.60 27.95
CA ALA A 199 -4.05 -9.95 27.47
C ALA A 199 -3.57 -10.61 26.16
N ALA A 200 -2.92 -9.85 25.28
CA ALA A 200 -2.25 -10.44 24.12
C ALA A 200 -1.23 -11.49 24.60
N ALA A 201 -1.08 -12.59 23.87
CA ALA A 201 -0.07 -13.58 24.18
C ALA A 201 1.33 -12.96 24.20
N ASP A 202 2.22 -13.49 25.03
CA ASP A 202 3.62 -13.05 25.11
C ASP A 202 4.28 -13.07 23.72
N LEU A 203 5.23 -12.15 23.51
CA LEU A 203 5.99 -12.10 22.26
C LEU A 203 6.86 -13.36 22.13
N ALA A 204 6.47 -14.25 21.21
CA ALA A 204 7.34 -15.29 20.67
C ALA A 204 8.30 -14.69 19.64
N TRP A 205 9.47 -15.29 19.47
CA TRP A 205 10.56 -14.76 18.65
C TRP A 205 11.07 -15.82 17.65
N GLN A 206 11.26 -15.41 16.40
CA GLN A 206 12.01 -16.15 15.38
C GLN A 206 13.48 -15.76 15.46
N SER A 207 14.35 -16.71 15.77
CA SER A 207 15.80 -16.51 15.71
C SER A 207 16.30 -16.53 14.27
N ILE A 208 17.25 -15.65 13.97
CA ILE A 208 18.02 -15.62 12.73
C ILE A 208 19.46 -15.94 13.11
N GLU A 209 20.06 -16.92 12.46
CA GLU A 209 21.49 -17.21 12.63
C GLU A 209 22.32 -16.18 11.85
N ALA A 210 23.53 -15.86 12.34
CA ALA A 210 24.42 -15.00 11.59
C ALA A 210 24.88 -15.72 10.30
N GLY A 211 24.71 -15.11 9.13
CA GLY A 211 25.02 -15.80 7.88
C GLY A 211 24.75 -15.00 6.61
N VAL A 212 25.09 -15.62 5.47
CA VAL A 212 24.79 -15.07 4.14
C VAL A 212 23.46 -15.63 3.65
N TYR A 213 22.53 -14.74 3.34
CA TYR A 213 21.19 -15.05 2.86
C TYR A 213 20.94 -14.44 1.49
N ALA A 214 20.07 -15.06 0.69
CA ALA A 214 19.65 -14.53 -0.60
C ALA A 214 18.25 -13.89 -0.47
N ILE A 215 18.17 -12.57 -0.66
CA ILE A 215 16.93 -11.78 -0.59
C ILE A 215 16.55 -11.21 -1.96
N GLY A 216 15.29 -10.82 -2.11
CA GLY A 216 14.71 -10.31 -3.34
C GLY A 216 13.98 -11.38 -4.16
N HIS A 217 13.24 -10.92 -5.16
CA HIS A 217 12.41 -11.79 -5.98
C HIS A 217 13.27 -12.77 -6.79
N GLY A 218 13.04 -14.07 -6.59
CA GLY A 218 13.69 -15.15 -7.35
C GLY A 218 12.72 -16.14 -7.99
N GLY A 219 11.44 -15.80 -8.09
CA GLY A 219 10.41 -16.64 -8.72
C GLY A 219 10.22 -16.35 -10.20
N SER A 220 9.26 -17.04 -10.81
CA SER A 220 8.81 -16.80 -12.19
C SER A 220 7.52 -15.97 -12.28
N GLY A 221 6.93 -15.63 -11.14
CA GLY A 221 5.73 -14.79 -11.05
C GLY A 221 6.02 -13.31 -11.23
N PHE A 222 4.99 -12.48 -11.09
CA PHE A 222 5.16 -11.03 -11.11
C PHE A 222 5.94 -10.55 -9.87
N ALA A 223 6.81 -9.58 -10.08
CA ALA A 223 7.37 -8.71 -9.04
C ALA A 223 7.56 -7.31 -9.60
N PHE A 224 7.52 -6.31 -8.72
CA PHE A 224 7.99 -4.98 -9.09
C PHE A 224 9.52 -4.99 -9.28
N ASP A 225 10.01 -4.11 -10.14
CA ASP A 225 11.44 -3.95 -10.42
C ASP A 225 12.27 -3.66 -9.16
N ASN A 226 11.70 -2.94 -8.18
CA ASN A 226 12.36 -2.65 -6.91
C ASN A 226 12.58 -3.87 -6.00
N GLU A 227 11.96 -5.02 -6.30
CA GLU A 227 12.16 -6.30 -5.60
C GLU A 227 13.34 -7.09 -6.20
N MET A 228 13.94 -6.58 -7.29
CA MET A 228 14.95 -7.25 -8.11
C MET A 228 16.25 -6.43 -8.23
N PRO A 229 17.40 -7.07 -8.55
CA PRO A 229 17.59 -8.52 -8.63
C PRO A 229 17.71 -9.19 -7.25
N ARG A 230 17.49 -10.50 -7.22
CA ARG A 230 17.85 -11.32 -6.06
C ARG A 230 19.36 -11.25 -5.83
N HIS A 231 19.80 -11.02 -4.59
CA HIS A 231 21.20 -10.83 -4.26
C HIS A 231 21.53 -11.36 -2.85
N SER A 232 22.82 -11.50 -2.56
CA SER A 232 23.30 -11.98 -1.26
C SER A 232 23.52 -10.82 -0.28
N VAL A 233 23.10 -11.02 0.97
CA VAL A 233 23.33 -10.11 2.09
C VAL A 233 23.84 -10.89 3.30
N TYR A 234 24.70 -10.29 4.10
CA TYR A 234 25.07 -10.85 5.40
C TYR A 234 24.12 -10.29 6.47
N VAL A 235 23.49 -11.17 7.24
CA VAL A 235 22.61 -10.82 8.36
C VAL A 235 23.26 -11.29 9.64
N GLN A 236 23.29 -10.44 10.68
CA GLN A 236 23.80 -10.79 12.00
C GLN A 236 22.80 -11.67 12.75
N ALA A 237 23.27 -12.33 13.81
CA ALA A 237 22.36 -13.07 14.68
C ALA A 237 21.37 -12.10 15.34
N ALA A 238 20.09 -12.37 15.19
CA ALA A 238 19.02 -11.49 15.63
C ALA A 238 17.76 -12.31 15.95
N GLN A 239 16.78 -11.66 16.55
CA GLN A 239 15.47 -12.22 16.80
C GLN A 239 14.39 -11.24 16.34
N ILE A 240 13.35 -11.76 15.67
CA ILE A 240 12.18 -10.98 15.24
C ILE A 240 10.93 -11.52 15.92
N ALA A 241 10.11 -10.64 16.47
CA ALA A 241 8.84 -11.01 17.08
C ALA A 241 7.90 -11.70 16.08
N LEU A 242 7.15 -12.72 16.50
CA LEU A 242 6.20 -13.46 15.63
C LEU A 242 4.86 -12.76 15.43
N ARG A 243 4.58 -11.70 16.20
CA ARG A 243 3.42 -10.84 15.94
C ARG A 243 3.82 -9.35 15.97
N PRO A 244 3.06 -8.48 15.29
CA PRO A 244 3.22 -7.05 15.49
C PRO A 244 2.83 -6.63 16.91
N VAL A 245 3.23 -5.41 17.28
CA VAL A 245 2.84 -4.78 18.54
C VAL A 245 1.33 -4.54 18.54
N SER A 246 0.70 -4.79 19.68
CA SER A 246 -0.73 -4.63 19.89
C SER A 246 -1.10 -3.23 20.39
N ASN A 247 -2.38 -2.86 20.23
CA ASN A 247 -2.96 -1.65 20.78
C ASN A 247 -2.75 -1.55 22.30
N GLY A 248 -2.90 -2.65 23.05
CA GLY A 248 -2.71 -2.63 24.50
C GLY A 248 -1.26 -2.34 24.91
N GLU A 249 -0.31 -2.94 24.18
CA GLU A 249 1.11 -2.70 24.40
C GLU A 249 1.53 -1.27 24.04
N TYR A 250 0.97 -0.72 22.95
CA TYR A 250 1.21 0.67 22.54
C TYR A 250 0.50 1.68 23.45
N LEU A 251 -0.69 1.34 23.96
CA LEU A 251 -1.39 2.18 24.93
C LEU A 251 -0.57 2.35 26.21
N ARG A 252 0.16 1.32 26.66
CA ARG A 252 1.09 1.45 27.78
C ARG A 252 2.18 2.49 27.50
N PHE A 253 2.78 2.47 26.30
CA PHE A 253 3.74 3.50 25.88
C PHE A 253 3.14 4.91 25.91
N VAL A 254 1.90 5.08 25.43
CA VAL A 254 1.18 6.37 25.51
C VAL A 254 0.98 6.81 26.97
N LEU A 255 0.44 5.93 27.81
CA LEU A 255 0.10 6.24 29.22
C LEU A 255 1.33 6.49 30.09
N GLU A 256 2.47 5.86 29.79
CA GLU A 256 3.74 6.10 30.48
C GLU A 256 4.50 7.33 29.96
N GLY A 257 3.88 8.15 29.10
CA GLY A 257 4.44 9.41 28.61
C GLY A 257 5.39 9.26 27.43
N GLY A 258 5.22 8.23 26.60
CA GLY A 258 6.05 7.98 25.42
C GLY A 258 6.14 9.17 24.45
N TYR A 259 5.06 9.93 24.29
CA TYR A 259 5.00 11.13 23.44
C TYR A 259 5.53 12.41 24.11
N SER A 260 5.88 12.37 25.40
CA SER A 260 6.42 13.51 26.15
C SER A 260 7.89 13.33 26.56
N GLN A 261 8.51 12.23 26.15
CA GLN A 261 9.85 11.82 26.55
C GLN A 261 10.82 11.78 25.37
N PRO A 262 11.64 12.83 25.16
CA PRO A 262 12.48 12.97 23.96
C PRO A 262 13.52 11.86 23.79
N GLN A 263 13.93 11.18 24.86
CA GLN A 263 14.96 10.14 24.79
C GLN A 263 14.55 8.91 23.96
N TRP A 264 13.25 8.73 23.68
CA TRP A 264 12.76 7.64 22.84
C TRP A 264 12.82 7.97 21.34
N TRP A 265 12.88 9.25 20.99
CA TRP A 265 12.65 9.72 19.63
C TRP A 265 13.96 10.00 18.90
N LEU A 266 13.98 9.74 17.59
CA LEU A 266 14.94 10.38 16.71
C LEU A 266 14.73 11.90 16.73
N SER A 267 15.79 12.68 16.57
CA SER A 267 15.72 14.15 16.65
C SER A 267 14.64 14.74 15.73
N GLU A 268 14.64 14.36 14.45
CA GLU A 268 13.62 14.82 13.49
C GLU A 268 12.21 14.36 13.89
N GLY A 269 12.09 13.14 14.42
CA GLY A 269 10.83 12.59 14.90
C GLY A 269 10.29 13.34 16.11
N TRP A 270 11.16 13.75 17.04
CA TRP A 270 10.78 14.58 18.19
C TRP A 270 10.28 15.94 17.73
N ASP A 271 11.05 16.65 16.91
CA ASP A 271 10.69 17.97 16.40
C ASP A 271 9.36 17.93 15.64
N TRP A 272 9.18 16.92 14.79
CA TRP A 272 7.92 16.70 14.07
C TRP A 272 6.75 16.36 15.01
N CYS A 273 6.95 15.46 15.97
CA CYS A 273 5.93 15.08 16.96
C CYS A 273 5.44 16.30 17.76
N GLN A 274 6.38 17.16 18.18
CA GLN A 274 6.06 18.40 18.90
C GLN A 274 5.35 19.41 18.00
N ALA A 275 5.83 19.62 16.76
CA ALA A 275 5.22 20.54 15.81
C ALA A 275 3.78 20.15 15.44
N GLN A 276 3.49 18.84 15.40
CA GLN A 276 2.15 18.30 15.15
C GLN A 276 1.31 18.11 16.43
N GLN A 277 1.89 18.37 17.62
CA GLN A 277 1.25 18.19 18.92
C GLN A 277 0.67 16.77 19.13
N LEU A 278 1.41 15.75 18.69
CA LEU A 278 0.96 14.37 18.79
C LEU A 278 1.08 13.85 20.22
N SER A 279 0.07 13.10 20.66
CA SER A 279 0.04 12.45 21.98
C SER A 279 -0.38 10.96 21.91
N HIS A 280 -0.81 10.49 20.74
CA HIS A 280 -1.27 9.12 20.50
C HIS A 280 -1.35 8.84 18.97
N PRO A 281 -1.57 7.58 18.55
CA PRO A 281 -1.80 7.20 17.15
C PRO A 281 -2.96 7.99 16.49
N TRP A 282 -2.92 8.17 15.17
CA TRP A 282 -3.71 9.21 14.46
C TRP A 282 -5.21 9.13 14.73
N TYR A 283 -5.80 7.93 14.66
CA TYR A 283 -7.24 7.77 14.77
C TYR A 283 -7.73 7.45 16.18
N TRP A 284 -6.88 7.53 17.19
CA TRP A 284 -7.28 7.33 18.57
C TRP A 284 -7.94 8.58 19.16
N ARG A 285 -8.87 8.39 20.09
CA ARG A 285 -9.39 9.45 20.96
C ARG A 285 -9.55 8.91 22.38
N ALA A 286 -9.11 9.69 23.35
CA ALA A 286 -9.48 9.51 24.73
C ALA A 286 -10.96 9.91 24.92
N LEU A 287 -11.69 9.12 25.69
CA LEU A 287 -13.06 9.36 26.12
C LEU A 287 -13.07 9.47 27.64
N GLU A 288 -13.28 10.67 28.16
CA GLU A 288 -13.59 10.83 29.59
C GLU A 288 -15.04 10.40 29.82
N ASN A 289 -15.24 9.38 30.64
CA ASN A 289 -16.58 9.06 31.11
C ASN A 289 -16.97 9.96 32.29
N SER A 290 -18.26 10.00 32.60
CA SER A 290 -18.83 10.80 33.69
C SER A 290 -18.31 10.44 35.09
N ALA A 291 -17.58 9.33 35.23
CA ALA A 291 -16.91 8.89 36.45
C ALA A 291 -15.41 9.25 36.49
N GLY A 292 -14.91 10.00 35.50
CA GLY A 292 -13.51 10.43 35.40
C GLY A 292 -12.54 9.34 34.91
N ALA A 293 -13.03 8.18 34.48
CA ALA A 293 -12.18 7.16 33.87
C ALA A 293 -12.03 7.42 32.36
N VAL A 294 -10.79 7.33 31.88
CA VAL A 294 -10.44 7.54 30.47
C VAL A 294 -10.56 6.20 29.72
N GLY A 295 -11.59 6.06 28.90
CA GLY A 295 -11.67 5.03 27.86
C GLY A 295 -10.92 5.47 26.59
N TRP A 296 -10.63 4.53 25.70
CA TRP A 296 -10.06 4.83 24.39
C TRP A 296 -10.93 4.27 23.28
N GLN A 297 -11.07 5.03 22.21
CA GLN A 297 -11.70 4.61 20.97
C GLN A 297 -10.75 4.85 19.80
N GLU A 298 -10.98 4.15 18.69
CA GLU A 298 -10.30 4.37 17.42
C GLU A 298 -11.32 4.52 16.28
N PHE A 299 -10.99 5.32 15.27
CA PHE A 299 -11.75 5.37 14.03
C PHE A 299 -11.31 4.26 13.07
N SER A 300 -12.28 3.45 12.64
CA SER A 300 -12.12 2.36 11.67
C SER A 300 -12.96 2.65 10.41
N LEU A 301 -12.83 1.82 9.37
CA LEU A 301 -13.76 1.88 8.23
C LEU A 301 -15.19 1.46 8.61
N HIS A 302 -15.40 0.93 9.81
CA HIS A 302 -16.71 0.65 10.41
C HIS A 302 -17.19 1.76 11.36
N GLY A 303 -16.55 2.93 11.32
CA GLY A 303 -16.85 4.06 12.21
C GLY A 303 -16.07 4.01 13.52
N ALA A 304 -16.58 4.73 14.52
CA ALA A 304 -16.05 4.77 15.88
C ALA A 304 -16.16 3.39 16.56
N VAL A 305 -15.04 2.84 17.04
CA VAL A 305 -15.03 1.59 17.80
C VAL A 305 -14.18 1.72 19.06
N ALA A 306 -14.51 0.94 20.10
CA ALA A 306 -13.67 0.86 21.29
C ALA A 306 -12.28 0.31 20.93
N LEU A 307 -11.23 0.84 21.58
CA LEU A 307 -9.87 0.41 21.32
C LEU A 307 -9.67 -1.05 21.80
N HIS A 308 -9.50 -1.97 20.86
CA HIS A 308 -9.33 -3.39 21.18
C HIS A 308 -7.86 -3.74 21.44
N VAL A 309 -7.53 -4.12 22.68
CA VAL A 309 -6.14 -4.27 23.14
C VAL A 309 -5.33 -5.34 22.42
N GLN A 310 -5.95 -6.39 21.88
CA GLN A 310 -5.25 -7.47 21.15
C GLN A 310 -5.08 -7.21 19.64
N ARG A 311 -5.66 -6.14 19.09
CA ARG A 311 -5.45 -5.81 17.68
C ARG A 311 -4.07 -5.20 17.49
N PRO A 312 -3.39 -5.41 16.36
CA PRO A 312 -2.18 -4.69 16.02
C PRO A 312 -2.40 -3.19 16.08
N VAL A 313 -1.47 -2.46 16.69
CA VAL A 313 -1.48 -0.99 16.57
C VAL A 313 -1.23 -0.59 15.12
N CYS A 314 -1.98 0.39 14.64
CA CYS A 314 -1.96 0.84 13.26
C CYS A 314 -1.96 2.37 13.16
N HIS A 315 -1.69 2.88 11.96
CA HIS A 315 -1.59 4.31 11.62
C HIS A 315 -0.45 5.03 12.36
N LEU A 316 0.69 4.34 12.45
CA LEU A 316 1.92 4.88 13.01
C LEU A 316 2.83 5.44 11.91
N SER A 317 3.47 6.57 12.19
CA SER A 317 4.64 7.02 11.47
C SER A 317 5.84 6.10 11.73
N TYR A 318 6.88 6.20 10.90
CA TYR A 318 8.16 5.54 11.18
C TYR A 318 8.71 6.00 12.53
N PHE A 319 8.62 7.30 12.83
CA PHE A 319 9.11 7.88 14.08
C PHE A 319 8.39 7.32 15.31
N GLU A 320 7.07 7.17 15.25
CA GLU A 320 6.28 6.55 16.32
C GLU A 320 6.65 5.07 16.53
N ALA A 321 6.80 4.31 15.44
CA ALA A 321 7.19 2.91 15.50
C ALA A 321 8.59 2.73 16.12
N ASP A 322 9.54 3.54 15.67
CA ASP A 322 10.92 3.53 16.14
C ASP A 322 11.04 4.00 17.61
N ALA A 323 10.29 5.03 18.01
CA ALA A 323 10.25 5.48 19.40
C ALA A 323 9.68 4.43 20.35
N TYR A 324 8.60 3.76 19.94
CA TYR A 324 8.07 2.63 20.71
C TYR A 324 9.11 1.51 20.84
N ALA A 325 9.78 1.14 19.74
CA ALA A 325 10.76 0.06 19.77
C ALA A 325 11.89 0.34 20.77
N ARG A 326 12.40 1.58 20.82
CA ARG A 326 13.41 1.99 21.82
C ARG A 326 12.88 1.91 23.24
N TRP A 327 11.68 2.43 23.50
CA TRP A 327 11.06 2.35 24.82
C TRP A 327 10.86 0.90 25.28
N ALA A 328 10.54 -0.01 24.36
CA ALA A 328 10.40 -1.43 24.62
C ALA A 328 11.74 -2.18 24.80
N GLY A 329 12.89 -1.49 24.74
CA GLY A 329 14.22 -2.10 24.82
C GLY A 329 14.59 -2.93 23.60
N ALA A 330 14.01 -2.61 22.45
CA ALA A 330 14.16 -3.31 21.17
C ALA A 330 14.51 -2.32 20.04
N ARG A 331 14.42 -2.78 18.79
CA ARG A 331 14.56 -1.97 17.58
C ARG A 331 13.57 -2.41 16.51
N LEU A 332 13.49 -1.67 15.40
CA LEU A 332 12.84 -2.15 14.18
C LEU A 332 13.78 -3.14 13.45
N PRO A 333 13.24 -4.16 12.76
CA PRO A 333 14.04 -5.02 11.89
C PRO A 333 14.55 -4.24 10.68
N THR A 334 15.68 -4.65 10.12
CA THR A 334 15.99 -4.33 8.71
C THR A 334 15.03 -5.08 7.78
N GLU A 335 14.83 -4.60 6.56
CA GLU A 335 14.04 -5.33 5.55
C GLU A 335 14.63 -6.72 5.24
N MET A 336 15.96 -6.87 5.39
CA MET A 336 16.68 -8.12 5.18
C MET A 336 16.40 -9.13 6.28
N GLU A 337 16.51 -8.72 7.55
CA GLU A 337 16.16 -9.58 8.69
C GLU A 337 14.69 -10.01 8.61
N TRP A 338 13.80 -9.08 8.24
CA TRP A 338 12.38 -9.37 8.07
C TRP A 338 12.14 -10.44 7.00
N GLU A 339 12.73 -10.28 5.81
CA GLU A 339 12.56 -11.22 4.70
C GLU A 339 13.13 -12.61 5.05
N VAL A 340 14.29 -12.65 5.71
CA VAL A 340 14.91 -13.89 6.16
C VAL A 340 14.06 -14.61 7.20
N ALA A 341 13.61 -13.90 8.26
CA ALA A 341 12.82 -14.50 9.32
C ALA A 341 11.46 -15.00 8.82
N MET A 342 10.76 -14.19 8.02
CA MET A 342 9.43 -14.58 7.52
C MET A 342 9.52 -15.65 6.44
N GLY A 343 10.65 -15.73 5.70
CA GLY A 343 10.88 -16.75 4.69
C GLY A 343 10.90 -18.19 5.22
N VAL A 344 11.22 -18.39 6.51
CA VAL A 344 11.24 -19.73 7.16
C VAL A 344 9.85 -20.38 7.20
N TYR A 345 8.79 -19.57 7.26
CA TYR A 345 7.42 -20.06 7.39
C TYR A 345 6.73 -20.39 6.07
N GLY A 346 7.39 -20.12 4.93
CA GLY A 346 6.75 -20.08 3.62
C GLY A 346 5.82 -18.87 3.50
N TRP A 347 5.77 -18.24 2.33
CA TRP A 347 4.88 -17.09 2.12
C TRP A 347 3.43 -17.55 1.96
N PRO A 348 2.49 -17.11 2.81
CA PRO A 348 1.13 -17.58 2.73
C PRO A 348 0.34 -16.81 1.65
N GLU A 349 0.56 -17.15 0.37
CA GLU A 349 -0.07 -16.49 -0.79
C GLU A 349 -1.61 -16.43 -0.70
N LEU A 350 -2.24 -17.44 -0.07
CA LEU A 350 -3.70 -17.58 0.02
C LEU A 350 -4.33 -16.92 1.27
N LEU A 351 -3.54 -16.57 2.30
CA LEU A 351 -4.10 -16.07 3.58
C LEU A 351 -4.04 -14.54 3.71
N LEU A 352 -3.13 -13.88 2.99
CA LEU A 352 -3.00 -12.43 3.00
C LEU A 352 -4.12 -11.81 2.14
N GLY A 353 -4.92 -10.92 2.72
CA GLY A 353 -6.02 -10.22 2.03
C GLY A 353 -7.31 -11.03 1.85
N ALA A 354 -7.39 -12.27 2.35
CA ALA A 354 -8.59 -13.12 2.26
C ALA A 354 -9.68 -12.80 3.30
N ASN A 355 -9.39 -11.92 4.26
CA ASN A 355 -10.31 -11.55 5.34
C ASN A 355 -10.54 -10.02 5.32
N PRO A 356 -11.60 -9.54 4.64
CA PRO A 356 -11.83 -8.13 4.36
C PRO A 356 -12.52 -7.44 5.53
N SER A 357 -12.04 -7.61 6.76
CA SER A 357 -12.61 -6.92 7.91
C SER A 357 -12.28 -5.42 7.94
N LEU A 358 -11.60 -4.91 6.90
CA LEU A 358 -11.28 -3.50 6.69
C LEU A 358 -10.55 -2.84 7.88
N HIS A 359 -10.03 -3.65 8.80
CA HIS A 359 -9.32 -3.27 10.01
C HIS A 359 -8.52 -4.48 10.53
N PRO A 360 -7.41 -4.29 11.25
CA PRO A 360 -6.63 -5.41 11.76
C PRO A 360 -7.44 -6.34 12.70
N GLU A 361 -7.44 -7.64 12.42
CA GLU A 361 -8.02 -8.66 13.31
C GLU A 361 -7.21 -8.82 14.61
N PRO A 362 -7.86 -9.19 15.74
CA PRO A 362 -7.18 -9.55 16.98
C PRO A 362 -6.16 -10.69 16.78
N MET A 363 -5.03 -10.61 17.48
CA MET A 363 -4.00 -11.65 17.46
C MET A 363 -4.32 -12.72 18.51
N THR A 364 -5.05 -13.77 18.13
CA THR A 364 -5.45 -14.86 19.03
C THR A 364 -4.70 -16.17 18.72
N GLY A 365 -3.78 -16.56 19.59
CA GLY A 365 -3.37 -17.97 19.81
C GLY A 365 -2.67 -18.75 18.69
N ASP A 366 -2.57 -18.24 17.47
CA ASP A 366 -1.88 -18.95 16.38
C ASP A 366 -0.35 -18.94 16.55
N PRO A 367 0.33 -20.09 16.32
CA PRO A 367 1.78 -20.21 16.52
C PRO A 367 2.63 -19.63 15.37
N GLY A 368 2.01 -19.24 14.25
CA GLY A 368 2.70 -18.72 13.06
C GLY A 368 2.86 -17.19 13.06
N PRO A 369 3.64 -16.62 12.13
CA PRO A 369 3.83 -15.19 12.07
C PRO A 369 2.52 -14.49 11.65
N ALA A 370 2.05 -13.54 12.46
CA ALA A 370 0.83 -12.78 12.19
C ALA A 370 1.06 -11.68 11.12
N ILE A 371 1.29 -12.10 9.88
CA ILE A 371 1.54 -11.24 8.70
C ILE A 371 0.19 -10.81 8.07
N GLY A 372 0.19 -9.68 7.34
CA GLY A 372 -0.99 -9.23 6.58
C GLY A 372 -2.03 -8.48 7.40
N ARG A 373 -1.65 -8.02 8.59
CA ARG A 373 -2.52 -7.20 9.44
C ARG A 373 -2.25 -5.71 9.22
N VAL A 374 -0.98 -5.33 9.26
CA VAL A 374 -0.48 -3.98 9.04
C VAL A 374 0.81 -4.07 8.24
N TRP A 375 1.10 -3.06 7.42
CA TRP A 375 2.44 -2.87 6.91
C TRP A 375 3.39 -2.56 8.08
N GLU A 376 4.51 -3.25 8.13
CA GLU A 376 5.44 -3.18 9.26
C GLU A 376 6.65 -2.34 8.88
N TRP A 377 6.87 -1.24 9.59
CA TRP A 377 8.05 -0.39 9.41
C TRP A 377 9.34 -1.18 9.65
N THR A 378 10.30 -0.99 8.75
CA THR A 378 11.68 -1.48 8.89
C THR A 378 12.62 -0.29 9.06
N GLN A 379 13.80 -0.51 9.66
CA GLN A 379 14.85 0.52 9.73
C GLN A 379 15.61 0.71 8.40
N SER A 380 15.21 0.01 7.33
CA SER A 380 15.85 0.13 6.01
C SER A 380 15.29 1.32 5.24
N SER A 381 16.17 2.21 4.77
CA SER A 381 15.81 3.21 3.76
C SER A 381 15.40 2.52 2.46
N TYR A 382 14.43 3.10 1.75
CA TYR A 382 14.04 2.64 0.42
C TYR A 382 15.12 3.00 -0.60
N ALA A 383 16.09 2.10 -0.73
CA ALA A 383 17.21 2.21 -1.66
C ALA A 383 17.16 1.09 -2.72
N ALA A 384 17.86 1.34 -3.83
CA ALA A 384 18.04 0.36 -4.90
C ALA A 384 18.78 -0.88 -4.38
N TYR A 385 18.30 -2.08 -4.73
CA TYR A 385 19.09 -3.30 -4.55
C TYR A 385 20.35 -3.26 -5.43
N PRO A 386 21.44 -3.93 -5.04
CA PRO A 386 22.64 -4.03 -5.86
C PRO A 386 22.31 -4.59 -7.26
N GLY A 387 22.64 -3.82 -8.30
CA GLY A 387 22.36 -4.20 -9.68
C GLY A 387 20.95 -3.88 -10.18
N PHE A 388 20.11 -3.20 -9.38
CA PHE A 388 18.83 -2.65 -9.83
C PHE A 388 19.02 -1.78 -11.08
N ARG A 389 18.12 -1.94 -12.05
CA ARG A 389 18.08 -1.15 -13.29
C ARG A 389 16.65 -0.74 -13.57
N VAL A 390 16.50 0.53 -13.91
CA VAL A 390 15.22 1.09 -14.36
C VAL A 390 14.88 0.53 -15.73
N ALA A 391 13.61 0.13 -15.93
CA ALA A 391 13.11 -0.28 -17.24
C ALA A 391 13.15 0.88 -18.25
N GLU A 392 13.31 0.58 -19.54
CA GLU A 392 13.26 1.60 -20.59
C GLU A 392 11.84 2.18 -20.75
N GLY A 393 11.76 3.44 -21.17
CA GLY A 393 10.50 4.14 -21.43
C GLY A 393 9.80 4.69 -20.18
N ALA A 394 8.56 5.18 -20.35
CA ALA A 394 7.82 5.84 -19.29
C ALA A 394 7.54 4.94 -18.09
N VAL A 395 7.37 3.62 -18.31
CA VAL A 395 7.16 2.63 -17.23
C VAL A 395 8.36 2.56 -16.28
N GLY A 396 9.57 2.93 -16.72
CA GLY A 396 10.74 3.03 -15.85
C GLY A 396 10.60 4.06 -14.72
N GLU A 397 9.68 5.02 -14.84
CA GLU A 397 9.44 6.00 -13.79
C GLU A 397 8.67 5.44 -12.58
N TYR A 398 8.25 4.17 -12.61
CA TYR A 398 7.36 3.59 -11.59
C TYR A 398 7.96 3.61 -10.18
N ASN A 399 9.21 3.15 -10.02
CA ASN A 399 9.81 2.97 -8.69
C ASN A 399 11.14 3.71 -8.49
N GLY A 400 12.08 3.60 -9.43
CA GLY A 400 13.47 4.03 -9.20
C GLY A 400 13.64 5.50 -8.79
N LYS A 401 12.82 6.40 -9.32
CA LYS A 401 12.89 7.85 -8.99
C LYS A 401 12.45 8.21 -7.58
N PHE A 402 11.86 7.26 -6.85
CA PHE A 402 11.37 7.43 -5.49
C PHE A 402 12.33 6.89 -4.42
N MET A 403 13.49 6.34 -4.81
CA MET A 403 14.47 5.72 -3.91
C MET A 403 15.33 6.77 -3.16
N VAL A 404 14.66 7.66 -2.42
CA VAL A 404 15.27 8.69 -1.56
C VAL A 404 14.24 9.16 -0.52
N ASN A 405 14.69 9.46 0.70
CA ASN A 405 13.88 10.03 1.79
C ASN A 405 12.61 9.24 2.14
N GLN A 406 12.66 7.92 1.99
CA GLN A 406 11.57 7.01 2.33
C GLN A 406 12.13 5.76 3.00
N TYR A 407 11.29 5.07 3.77
CA TYR A 407 11.63 3.86 4.50
C TYR A 407 10.77 2.70 4.02
N VAL A 408 11.32 1.49 4.08
CA VAL A 408 10.68 0.28 3.60
C VAL A 408 9.70 -0.26 4.65
N LEU A 409 8.55 -0.73 4.18
CA LEU A 409 7.59 -1.51 4.97
C LEU A 409 7.32 -2.87 4.31
N ARG A 410 7.05 -3.88 5.13
CA ARG A 410 6.86 -5.27 4.69
C ARG A 410 5.56 -5.88 5.23
N GLY A 411 5.16 -7.04 4.69
CA GLY A 411 4.07 -7.86 5.22
C GLY A 411 2.70 -7.71 4.55
N GLY A 412 2.37 -6.56 3.98
CA GLY A 412 0.99 -6.26 3.59
C GLY A 412 0.10 -5.94 4.79
N SER A 413 -1.05 -5.35 4.53
CA SER A 413 -2.03 -4.95 5.55
C SER A 413 -3.37 -5.66 5.37
N CYS A 414 -4.30 -5.45 6.31
CA CYS A 414 -5.69 -5.87 6.16
C CYS A 414 -6.43 -5.20 5.00
N LEU A 415 -5.85 -4.16 4.39
CA LEU A 415 -6.38 -3.45 3.21
C LEU A 415 -5.66 -3.86 1.92
N THR A 416 -4.57 -4.62 2.01
CA THR A 416 -3.84 -5.10 0.84
C THR A 416 -4.63 -6.21 0.14
N PRO A 417 -4.91 -6.10 -1.18
CA PRO A 417 -5.67 -7.11 -1.90
C PRO A 417 -5.03 -8.51 -1.85
N ALA A 418 -5.87 -9.55 -1.84
CA ALA A 418 -5.40 -10.93 -1.86
C ALA A 418 -4.50 -11.22 -3.09
N GLY A 419 -3.37 -11.89 -2.85
CA GLY A 419 -2.37 -12.19 -3.87
C GLY A 419 -1.50 -11.00 -4.31
N HIS A 420 -1.66 -9.81 -3.72
CA HIS A 420 -0.80 -8.65 -4.02
C HIS A 420 0.50 -8.67 -3.21
N ALA A 421 0.45 -9.04 -1.94
CA ALA A 421 1.63 -9.08 -1.08
C ALA A 421 2.52 -10.29 -1.42
N ARG A 422 3.84 -10.10 -1.39
CA ARG A 422 4.87 -11.13 -1.62
C ARG A 422 5.91 -11.06 -0.52
N LEU A 423 6.62 -12.17 -0.30
CA LEU A 423 7.75 -12.17 0.64
C LEU A 423 8.74 -11.08 0.28
N SER A 424 9.03 -10.84 -1.00
CA SER A 424 9.94 -9.80 -1.49
C SER A 424 9.31 -8.39 -1.64
N TYR A 425 8.01 -8.20 -1.38
CA TYR A 425 7.31 -6.95 -1.68
C TYR A 425 7.84 -5.78 -0.83
N ARG A 426 8.30 -4.70 -1.47
CA ARG A 426 8.82 -3.51 -0.78
C ARG A 426 7.83 -2.36 -0.92
N ASN A 427 7.01 -2.14 0.10
CA ASN A 427 6.25 -0.90 0.21
C ASN A 427 7.15 0.21 0.76
N PHE A 428 6.86 1.46 0.47
CA PHE A 428 7.72 2.57 0.87
C PHE A 428 6.93 3.86 1.08
N PHE A 429 7.23 4.57 2.17
CA PHE A 429 6.63 5.86 2.49
C PHE A 429 7.64 6.77 3.20
N PRO A 430 7.42 8.11 3.17
CA PRO A 430 8.17 9.04 4.02
C PRO A 430 7.98 8.71 5.51
N ALA A 431 8.96 9.05 6.33
CA ALA A 431 8.95 8.73 7.76
C ALA A 431 7.73 9.28 8.52
N THR A 432 7.13 10.37 8.03
CA THR A 432 5.97 11.06 8.62
C THR A 432 4.62 10.45 8.21
N ALA A 433 4.58 9.47 7.30
CA ALA A 433 3.34 8.92 6.78
C ALA A 433 2.61 8.08 7.85
N ARG A 434 1.35 8.42 8.12
CA ARG A 434 0.52 7.75 9.14
C ARG A 434 -0.83 7.23 8.61
N TRP A 435 -1.31 7.69 7.44
CA TRP A 435 -2.68 7.37 6.99
C TRP A 435 -2.80 5.97 6.41
N GLN A 436 -1.67 5.42 5.98
CA GLN A 436 -1.52 4.03 5.57
C GLN A 436 -1.79 3.09 6.74
N MET A 437 -2.10 1.83 6.46
CA MET A 437 -2.33 0.81 7.49
C MET A 437 -1.00 0.30 8.06
N THR A 438 -0.29 1.18 8.77
CA THR A 438 1.11 0.99 9.20
C THR A 438 1.23 0.75 10.69
N GLY A 439 1.97 -0.29 11.06
CA GLY A 439 2.30 -0.64 12.43
C GLY A 439 3.78 -1.05 12.55
N LEU A 440 4.09 -1.87 13.55
CA LEU A 440 5.46 -2.30 13.80
C LEU A 440 5.55 -3.73 14.32
N ARG A 441 6.70 -4.35 14.04
CA ARG A 441 7.16 -5.61 14.61
C ARG A 441 8.53 -5.38 15.22
N LEU A 442 8.76 -5.91 16.43
CA LEU A 442 10.02 -5.71 17.13
C LEU A 442 11.09 -6.69 16.63
N ALA A 443 12.33 -6.22 16.64
CA ALA A 443 13.53 -7.01 16.50
C ALA A 443 14.51 -6.70 17.64
N ARG A 444 15.40 -7.65 17.95
CA ARG A 444 16.50 -7.47 18.90
C ARG A 444 17.71 -8.29 18.47
N ASP A 445 18.89 -7.88 18.91
CA ASP A 445 20.11 -8.63 18.69
C ASP A 445 20.10 -9.88 19.60
N ALA A 446 20.71 -10.98 19.13
CA ALA A 446 20.69 -12.29 19.80
C ALA A 446 21.88 -12.51 20.75
#